data_AF-A0AAD7ZME6-F1
#
_entry.id   AF-A0AAD7ZME6-F1
#
_cell.length_a   1.000
_cell.length_b   1.000
_cell.length_c   1.000
_cell.angle_alpha   90.00
_cell.angle_beta   90.00
_cell.angle_gamma   90.00
#
_symmetry.space_group_name_H-M   'P 1'
#
loop_
_entity.id
_entity.type
_entity.pdbx_description
1 polymer ?
#
loop_
_entity_poly.entity_id
_entity_poly.type
_entity_poly.pdbx_seq_one_letter_code
_entity_poly.pdbx_strand_id
1 'polypeptide(L)'
;MAGLGEHLRVCPQGLTCCTEEMEHQLSAQSRQEFDRAVRDTLSKLGSLLKIRAQRFDSFFKELLSNSKREFHEMFKKTYGIIYEQNSYVFTDLFEELERYYAKGQVDLGEAMENFFNTLYQKMFTVLNAQYEFDDKYLGCVGEHMKELKPFGDVPHKMSVQLKRSFVATRTFSQALNVASDVVSNMVKINPSSDCVRALTKMTGCSACQGLPELKACSNYCINVMKGCLAYQGELDTDWNNFVDEQMSVLEYPKLILFSFIKVHFTLMNAIIGFMTSHD
;
A
#
# COMPACT_ATOMS: atom_id res chain seq x y z
N MET A 1 -43.27 -0.33 39.81
CA MET A 1 -44.26 0.72 40.15
C MET A 1 -43.81 1.98 39.44
N ALA A 2 -44.70 2.65 38.70
CA ALA A 2 -44.37 3.91 38.02
C ALA A 2 -44.38 5.07 39.01
N GLY A 3 -43.43 6.01 38.87
CA GLY A 3 -43.29 7.19 39.72
C GLY A 3 -43.03 8.46 38.90
N LEU A 4 -42.94 9.61 39.59
CA LEU A 4 -42.55 10.89 38.98
C LEU A 4 -41.03 10.87 38.72
N GLY A 5 -40.62 11.13 37.48
CA GLY A 5 -39.25 11.04 36.99
C GLY A 5 -38.44 12.33 37.07
N GLU A 6 -38.60 13.15 38.12
CA GLU A 6 -37.87 14.41 38.27
C GLU A 6 -36.35 14.21 38.41
N HIS A 7 -35.92 13.03 38.90
CA HIS A 7 -34.52 12.63 39.05
C HIS A 7 -33.81 12.30 37.72
N LEU A 8 -34.57 12.07 36.64
CA LEU A 8 -34.00 11.66 35.34
C LEU A 8 -33.23 12.82 34.68
N ARG A 9 -32.04 12.51 34.15
CA ARG A 9 -31.12 13.49 33.52
C ARG A 9 -31.03 13.34 32.01
N VAL A 10 -31.45 12.20 31.46
CA VAL A 10 -31.32 11.85 30.04
C VAL A 10 -32.69 11.60 29.42
N CYS A 11 -33.49 10.76 30.07
CA CYS A 11 -34.84 10.44 29.65
C CYS A 11 -35.82 11.60 29.94
N PRO A 12 -36.88 11.75 29.13
CA PRO A 12 -37.88 12.79 29.38
C PRO A 12 -38.49 12.67 30.78
N GLN A 13 -38.57 13.80 31.48
CA GLN A 13 -39.21 13.87 32.80
C GLN A 13 -40.72 13.66 32.66
N GLY A 14 -41.29 12.83 33.52
CA GLY A 14 -42.70 12.43 33.49
C GLY A 14 -42.95 11.17 34.30
N LEU A 15 -44.06 10.47 34.03
CA LEU A 15 -44.30 9.12 34.58
C LEU A 15 -43.24 8.16 34.04
N THR A 16 -42.51 7.50 34.94
CA THR A 16 -41.41 6.61 34.58
C THR A 16 -41.37 5.33 35.41
N CYS A 17 -40.87 4.26 34.79
CA CYS A 17 -40.51 2.99 35.44
C CYS A 17 -39.03 2.92 35.86
N CYS A 18 -38.23 3.95 35.61
CA CYS A 18 -36.79 3.96 35.88
C CYS A 18 -36.42 4.79 37.11
N THR A 19 -35.51 4.26 37.92
CA THR A 19 -34.76 5.02 38.93
C THR A 19 -33.53 5.68 38.30
N GLU A 20 -32.84 6.56 39.04
CA GLU A 20 -31.57 7.16 38.61
C GLU A 20 -30.51 6.09 38.31
N GLU A 21 -30.42 5.06 39.15
CA GLU A 21 -29.51 3.92 38.95
C GLU A 21 -29.85 3.14 37.66
N MET A 22 -31.14 2.93 37.37
CA MET A 22 -31.57 2.29 36.12
C MET A 22 -31.22 3.14 34.89
N GLU A 23 -31.37 4.47 34.96
CA GLU A 23 -30.98 5.37 33.87
C GLU A 23 -29.46 5.33 33.62
N HIS A 24 -28.66 5.28 34.70
CA HIS A 24 -27.22 5.14 34.59
C HIS A 24 -26.80 3.80 33.96
N GLN A 25 -27.46 2.69 34.33
CA GLN A 25 -27.23 1.37 33.73
C GLN A 25 -27.61 1.33 32.25
N LEU A 26 -28.75 1.91 31.87
CA LEU A 26 -29.16 2.05 30.46
C LEU A 26 -28.16 2.88 29.67
N SER A 27 -27.59 3.93 30.27
CA SER A 27 -26.56 4.74 29.64
C SER A 27 -25.27 3.97 29.42
N ALA A 28 -24.83 3.19 30.41
CA ALA A 28 -23.64 2.35 30.30
C ALA A 28 -23.83 1.28 29.22
N GLN A 29 -25.00 0.63 29.17
CA GLN A 29 -25.32 -0.36 28.16
C GLN A 29 -25.35 0.24 26.75
N SER A 30 -26.01 1.39 26.57
CA SER A 30 -26.11 2.06 25.27
C SER A 30 -24.74 2.45 24.73
N ARG A 31 -23.83 2.92 25.61
CA ARG A 31 -22.44 3.15 25.24
C ARG A 31 -21.73 1.86 24.85
N GLN A 32 -21.86 0.80 25.65
CA GLN A 32 -21.18 -0.47 25.38
C GLN A 32 -21.60 -1.09 24.04
N GLU A 33 -22.89 -1.02 23.69
CA GLU A 33 -23.41 -1.51 22.42
C GLU A 33 -22.87 -0.70 21.23
N PHE A 34 -22.84 0.63 21.35
CA PHE A 34 -22.23 1.51 20.35
C PHE A 34 -20.74 1.21 20.18
N ASP A 35 -19.98 1.18 21.28
CA ASP A 35 -18.54 0.92 21.27
C ASP A 35 -18.23 -0.46 20.64
N ARG A 36 -19.06 -1.47 20.94
CA ARG A 36 -18.95 -2.81 20.33
C ARG A 36 -19.19 -2.75 18.82
N ALA A 37 -20.28 -2.13 18.38
CA ALA A 37 -20.62 -2.06 16.95
C ALA A 37 -19.56 -1.32 16.13
N VAL A 38 -19.07 -0.18 16.63
CA VAL A 38 -18.01 0.61 15.99
C VAL A 38 -16.70 -0.19 15.97
N ARG A 39 -16.30 -0.77 17.10
CA ARG A 39 -15.09 -1.59 17.20
C ARG A 39 -15.13 -2.78 16.26
N ASP A 40 -16.22 -3.52 16.21
CA ASP A 40 -16.35 -4.71 15.37
C ASP A 40 -16.24 -4.34 13.88
N THR A 41 -16.85 -3.23 13.49
CA THR A 41 -16.83 -2.76 12.09
C THR A 41 -15.44 -2.30 11.67
N LEU A 42 -14.86 -1.37 12.44
CA LEU A 42 -13.56 -0.80 12.12
C LEU A 42 -12.43 -1.82 12.29
N SER A 43 -12.47 -2.70 13.29
CA SER A 43 -11.43 -3.73 13.45
C SER A 43 -11.46 -4.75 12.31
N LYS A 44 -12.65 -5.13 11.82
CA LYS A 44 -12.78 -5.97 10.62
C LYS A 44 -12.22 -5.28 9.38
N LEU A 45 -12.51 -3.99 9.18
CA LEU A 45 -11.94 -3.23 8.06
C LEU A 45 -10.41 -3.09 8.17
N GLY A 46 -9.89 -2.72 9.34
CA GLY A 46 -8.46 -2.58 9.58
C GLY A 46 -7.70 -3.89 9.35
N SER A 47 -8.23 -5.01 9.86
CA SER A 47 -7.66 -6.34 9.63
C SER A 47 -7.71 -6.77 8.16
N LEU A 48 -8.82 -6.50 7.45
CA LEU A 48 -8.93 -6.78 6.03
C LEU A 48 -7.86 -6.02 5.23
N LEU A 49 -7.70 -4.72 5.48
CA LEU A 49 -6.68 -3.89 4.83
C LEU A 49 -5.26 -4.43 5.10
N LYS A 50 -4.97 -4.81 6.34
CA LYS A 50 -3.68 -5.40 6.72
C LYS A 50 -3.40 -6.69 5.97
N ILE A 51 -4.37 -7.60 5.90
CA ILE A 51 -4.24 -8.87 5.18
C ILE A 51 -4.00 -8.61 3.69
N ARG A 52 -4.69 -7.63 3.09
CA ARG A 52 -4.49 -7.25 1.69
C ARG A 52 -3.11 -6.67 1.45
N ALA A 53 -2.64 -5.79 2.33
CA ALA A 53 -1.29 -5.22 2.27
C ALA A 53 -0.23 -6.31 2.32
N GLN A 54 -0.33 -7.23 3.30
CA GLN A 54 0.60 -8.35 3.45
C GLN A 54 0.60 -9.29 2.24
N ARG A 55 -0.59 -9.61 1.71
CA ARG A 55 -0.70 -10.47 0.53
C ARG A 55 -0.07 -9.83 -0.71
N PHE A 56 -0.28 -8.53 -0.90
CA PHE A 56 0.30 -7.78 -2.01
C PHE A 56 1.83 -7.67 -1.88
N ASP A 57 2.34 -7.38 -0.69
CA ASP A 57 3.78 -7.34 -0.39
C ASP A 57 4.46 -8.68 -0.69
N SER A 58 3.91 -9.78 -0.17
CA SER A 58 4.42 -11.12 -0.45
C SER A 58 4.39 -11.46 -1.93
N PHE A 59 3.28 -11.16 -2.62
CA PHE A 59 3.16 -11.39 -4.06
C PHE A 59 4.24 -10.65 -4.85
N PHE A 60 4.49 -9.37 -4.55
CA PHE A 60 5.48 -8.59 -5.28
C PHE A 60 6.91 -9.06 -5.00
N LYS A 61 7.23 -9.40 -3.76
CA LYS A 61 8.55 -9.99 -3.40
C LYS A 61 8.78 -11.31 -4.12
N GLU A 62 7.78 -12.17 -4.16
CA GLU A 62 7.85 -13.43 -4.89
C GLU A 62 8.01 -13.20 -6.40
N LEU A 63 7.28 -12.25 -6.98
CA LEU A 63 7.42 -11.87 -8.39
C LEU A 63 8.85 -11.39 -8.70
N LEU A 64 9.43 -10.54 -7.86
CA LEU A 64 10.79 -10.01 -8.03
C LEU A 64 11.83 -11.13 -7.92
N SER A 65 11.70 -12.00 -6.91
CA SER A 65 12.57 -13.16 -6.72
C SER A 65 12.48 -14.16 -7.88
N ASN A 66 11.26 -14.45 -8.36
CA ASN A 66 11.05 -15.34 -9.51
C ASN A 66 11.63 -14.72 -10.78
N SER A 67 11.44 -13.42 -10.98
CA SER A 67 12.02 -12.68 -12.11
C SER A 67 13.56 -12.75 -12.12
N LYS A 68 14.22 -12.57 -10.96
CA LYS A 68 15.67 -12.72 -10.80
C LYS A 68 16.14 -14.13 -11.19
N ARG A 69 15.44 -15.16 -10.69
CA ARG A 69 15.77 -16.57 -10.99
C ARG A 69 15.60 -16.90 -12.47
N GLU A 70 14.45 -16.54 -13.05
CA GLU A 70 14.16 -16.80 -14.46
C GLU A 70 15.13 -16.06 -15.38
N PHE A 71 15.48 -14.81 -15.04
CA PHE A 71 16.53 -14.06 -15.74
C PHE A 71 17.84 -14.83 -15.74
N HIS A 72 18.28 -15.26 -14.55
CA HIS A 72 19.55 -15.94 -14.38
C HIS A 72 19.62 -17.24 -15.17
N GLU A 73 18.59 -18.09 -15.07
CA GLU A 73 18.52 -19.35 -15.82
C GLU A 73 18.51 -19.12 -17.33
N MET A 74 17.73 -18.14 -17.80
CA MET A 74 17.66 -17.81 -19.23
C MET A 74 19.00 -17.31 -19.75
N PHE A 75 19.65 -16.36 -19.06
CA PHE A 75 20.91 -15.78 -19.49
C PHE A 75 22.08 -16.77 -19.40
N LYS A 76 22.10 -17.61 -18.37
CA LYS A 76 23.05 -18.72 -18.25
C LYS A 76 22.91 -19.70 -19.41
N LYS A 77 21.68 -20.05 -19.80
CA LYS A 77 21.42 -20.94 -20.95
C LYS A 77 21.84 -20.30 -22.28
N THR A 78 21.63 -19.00 -22.47
CA THR A 78 21.89 -18.30 -23.74
C THR A 78 23.37 -17.91 -23.92
N TYR A 79 24.00 -17.38 -22.88
CA TYR A 79 25.34 -16.78 -22.94
C TYR A 79 26.42 -17.59 -22.19
N GLY A 80 26.02 -18.63 -21.45
CA GLY A 80 26.93 -19.55 -20.77
C GLY A 80 27.89 -18.86 -19.81
N ILE A 81 29.17 -19.26 -19.91
CA ILE A 81 30.25 -18.83 -19.00
C ILE A 81 30.46 -17.30 -19.03
N ILE A 82 30.27 -16.66 -20.19
CA ILE A 82 30.43 -15.20 -20.33
C ILE A 82 29.47 -14.45 -19.40
N TYR A 83 28.22 -14.93 -19.31
CA TYR A 83 27.25 -14.40 -18.37
C TYR A 83 27.61 -14.78 -16.94
N GLU A 84 27.94 -16.04 -16.64
CA GLU A 84 28.24 -16.46 -15.26
C GLU A 84 29.36 -15.63 -14.62
N GLN A 85 30.41 -15.33 -15.38
CA GLN A 85 31.53 -14.48 -14.93
C GLN A 85 31.14 -13.03 -14.63
N ASN A 86 30.07 -12.52 -15.26
CA ASN A 86 29.59 -11.14 -15.11
C ASN A 86 28.21 -11.08 -14.44
N SER A 87 27.74 -12.19 -13.88
CA SER A 87 26.37 -12.32 -13.36
C SER A 87 26.12 -11.39 -12.18
N TYR A 88 27.18 -11.00 -11.45
CA TYR A 88 27.11 -10.05 -10.34
C TYR A 88 26.49 -8.69 -10.76
N VAL A 89 26.76 -8.21 -11.98
CA VAL A 89 26.22 -6.94 -12.49
C VAL A 89 24.69 -6.96 -12.46
N PHE A 90 24.09 -8.12 -12.76
CA PHE A 90 22.64 -8.29 -12.75
C PHE A 90 22.12 -8.57 -11.34
N THR A 91 22.82 -9.40 -10.53
CA THR A 91 22.37 -9.66 -9.16
C THR A 91 22.37 -8.39 -8.32
N ASP A 92 23.37 -7.52 -8.49
CA ASP A 92 23.47 -6.23 -7.81
C ASP A 92 22.30 -5.32 -8.18
N LEU A 93 21.93 -5.26 -9.46
CA LEU A 93 20.74 -4.53 -9.90
C LEU A 93 19.47 -5.05 -9.20
N PHE A 94 19.26 -6.36 -9.18
CA PHE A 94 18.08 -6.95 -8.51
C PHE A 94 18.09 -6.65 -7.00
N GLU A 95 19.25 -6.64 -6.35
CA GLU A 95 19.36 -6.24 -4.95
C GLU A 95 19.02 -4.78 -4.73
N GLU A 96 19.44 -3.87 -5.61
CA GLU A 96 19.04 -2.45 -5.53
C GLU A 96 17.52 -2.29 -5.71
N LEU A 97 16.91 -3.05 -6.61
CA LEU A 97 15.46 -3.09 -6.79
C LEU A 97 14.74 -3.62 -5.54
N GLU A 98 15.24 -4.69 -4.91
CA GLU A 98 14.73 -5.24 -3.65
C GLU A 98 14.87 -4.23 -2.49
N ARG A 99 16.04 -3.57 -2.38
CA ARG A 99 16.29 -2.52 -1.37
C ARG A 99 15.40 -1.31 -1.58
N TYR A 100 15.18 -0.89 -2.83
CA TYR A 100 14.23 0.17 -3.14
C TYR A 100 12.82 -0.22 -2.68
N TYR A 101 12.34 -1.41 -3.04
CA TYR A 101 11.01 -1.86 -2.65
C TYR A 101 10.85 -1.94 -1.12
N ALA A 102 11.88 -2.42 -0.40
CA ALA A 102 11.84 -2.55 1.05
C ALA A 102 11.98 -1.20 1.79
N LYS A 103 12.95 -0.37 1.41
CA LYS A 103 13.35 0.83 2.18
C LYS A 103 13.10 2.16 1.46
N GLY A 104 13.06 2.17 0.13
CA GLY A 104 12.82 3.37 -0.68
C GLY A 104 13.99 4.38 -0.69
N GLN A 105 15.16 3.99 -0.18
CA GLN A 105 16.34 4.85 -0.03
C GLN A 105 17.34 4.72 -1.20
N VAL A 106 16.90 4.18 -2.32
CA VAL A 106 17.72 3.96 -3.52
C VAL A 106 17.22 4.91 -4.61
N ASP A 107 18.11 5.66 -5.26
CA ASP A 107 17.73 6.34 -6.50
C ASP A 107 17.74 5.32 -7.65
N LEU A 108 16.55 4.87 -8.05
CA LEU A 108 16.39 3.94 -9.17
C LEU A 108 16.94 4.49 -10.49
N GLY A 109 17.01 5.80 -10.68
CA GLY A 109 17.64 6.39 -11.86
C GLY A 109 19.15 6.15 -11.86
N GLU A 110 19.80 6.44 -10.74
CA GLU A 110 21.24 6.23 -10.55
C GLU A 110 21.62 4.74 -10.61
N ALA A 111 20.87 3.87 -9.92
CA ALA A 111 21.10 2.43 -9.94
C ALA A 111 21.04 1.85 -11.36
N MET A 112 20.09 2.31 -12.17
CA MET A 112 19.96 1.90 -13.57
C MET A 112 21.08 2.46 -14.45
N GLU A 113 21.48 3.71 -14.24
CA GLU A 113 22.61 4.33 -14.95
C GLU A 113 23.92 3.58 -14.67
N ASN A 114 24.19 3.29 -13.40
CA ASN A 114 25.36 2.51 -12.97
C ASN A 114 25.36 1.10 -13.55
N PHE A 115 24.19 0.44 -13.56
CA PHE A 115 24.01 -0.87 -14.19
C PHE A 115 24.38 -0.85 -15.68
N PHE A 116 23.82 0.09 -16.46
CA PHE A 116 24.09 0.15 -17.89
C PHE A 116 25.52 0.57 -18.22
N ASN A 117 26.12 1.46 -17.41
CA ASN A 117 27.53 1.83 -17.57
C ASN A 117 28.45 0.65 -17.33
N THR A 118 28.24 -0.09 -16.23
CA THR A 118 28.99 -1.31 -15.92
C THR A 118 28.80 -2.36 -17.01
N LEU A 119 27.55 -2.57 -17.47
CA LEU A 119 27.25 -3.50 -18.54
C LEU A 119 27.97 -3.11 -19.83
N TYR A 120 27.99 -1.83 -20.21
CA TYR A 120 28.70 -1.36 -21.39
C TYR A 120 30.19 -1.66 -21.32
N GLN A 121 30.84 -1.34 -20.20
CA GLN A 121 32.28 -1.62 -20.02
C GLN A 121 32.57 -3.12 -20.15
N LYS A 122 31.75 -4.00 -19.54
CA LYS A 122 31.94 -5.46 -19.65
C LYS A 122 31.70 -5.96 -21.07
N MET A 123 30.65 -5.49 -21.73
CA MET A 123 30.39 -5.86 -23.12
C MET A 123 31.50 -5.39 -24.07
N PHE A 124 32.04 -4.19 -23.84
CA PHE A 124 33.17 -3.67 -24.60
C PHE A 124 34.40 -4.58 -24.46
N THR A 125 34.72 -5.03 -23.24
CA THR A 125 35.84 -5.97 -23.02
C THR A 125 35.61 -7.33 -23.69
N VAL A 126 34.38 -7.85 -23.70
CA VAL A 126 34.05 -9.13 -24.33
C VAL A 126 34.17 -9.06 -25.85
N LEU A 127 33.71 -7.96 -26.46
CA LEU A 127 33.83 -7.77 -27.92
C LEU A 127 35.26 -7.50 -28.38
N ASN A 128 36.09 -6.94 -27.50
CA ASN A 128 37.47 -6.57 -27.81
C ASN A 128 38.47 -7.44 -27.03
N ALA A 129 38.18 -8.72 -26.88
CA ALA A 129 38.95 -9.67 -26.06
C ALA A 129 40.41 -9.84 -26.50
N GLN A 130 40.77 -9.40 -27.71
CA GLN A 130 42.14 -9.35 -28.22
C GLN A 130 43.01 -8.25 -27.58
N TYR A 131 42.41 -7.32 -26.84
CA TYR A 131 43.11 -6.22 -26.17
C TYR A 131 42.95 -6.32 -24.65
N GLU A 132 43.97 -5.87 -23.92
CA GLU A 132 43.88 -5.67 -22.47
C GLU A 132 43.57 -4.19 -22.19
N PHE A 133 42.59 -3.93 -21.33
CA PHE A 133 42.16 -2.59 -20.95
C PHE A 133 42.36 -2.41 -19.45
N ASP A 134 42.99 -1.30 -19.06
CA ASP A 134 43.09 -0.92 -17.66
C ASP A 134 41.80 -0.22 -17.17
N ASP A 135 41.65 -0.09 -15.85
CA ASP A 135 40.45 0.52 -15.26
C ASP A 135 40.26 1.99 -15.70
N LYS A 136 41.37 2.68 -16.00
CA LYS A 136 41.33 4.07 -16.49
C LYS A 136 40.73 4.15 -17.89
N TYR A 137 41.12 3.25 -18.78
CA TYR A 137 40.56 3.15 -20.12
C TYR A 137 39.08 2.76 -20.07
N LEU A 138 38.71 1.79 -19.22
CA LEU A 138 37.30 1.40 -19.04
C LEU A 138 36.45 2.51 -18.42
N GLY A 139 37.02 3.32 -17.52
CA GLY A 139 36.38 4.53 -17.01
C GLY A 139 36.07 5.53 -18.14
N CYS A 140 37.04 5.78 -19.02
CA CYS A 140 36.86 6.62 -20.21
C CYS A 140 35.78 6.07 -21.16
N VAL A 141 35.77 4.75 -21.40
CA VAL A 141 34.71 4.09 -22.17
C VAL A 141 33.34 4.36 -21.54
N GLY A 142 33.22 4.20 -20.22
CA GLY A 142 31.99 4.49 -19.48
C GLY A 142 31.49 5.93 -19.64
N GLU A 143 32.39 6.92 -19.64
CA GLU A 143 32.05 8.34 -19.83
C GLU A 143 31.41 8.61 -21.20
N HIS A 144 31.86 7.92 -22.24
CA HIS A 144 31.32 8.05 -23.61
C HIS A 144 30.01 7.29 -23.85
N MET A 145 29.52 6.49 -22.89
CA MET A 145 28.28 5.70 -23.05
C MET A 145 27.08 6.59 -23.41
N LYS A 146 26.95 7.77 -22.79
CA LYS A 146 25.81 8.68 -23.00
C LYS A 146 25.75 9.24 -24.42
N GLU A 147 26.91 9.50 -25.01
CA GLU A 147 27.05 10.05 -26.35
C GLU A 147 26.86 8.98 -27.40
N LEU A 148 27.53 7.83 -27.22
CA LEU A 148 27.54 6.73 -28.19
C LEU A 148 26.24 5.92 -28.18
N LYS A 149 25.49 5.93 -27.06
CA LYS A 149 24.25 5.17 -26.88
C LYS A 149 24.35 3.71 -27.41
N PRO A 150 25.27 2.90 -26.88
CA PRO A 150 25.51 1.53 -27.36
C PRO A 150 24.26 0.64 -27.30
N PHE A 151 23.36 0.92 -26.35
CA PHE A 151 22.08 0.22 -26.18
C PHE A 151 20.88 1.01 -26.74
N GLY A 152 21.13 2.04 -27.57
CA GLY A 152 20.11 2.96 -28.07
C GLY A 152 19.31 3.62 -26.95
N ASP A 153 17.98 3.68 -27.11
CA ASP A 153 17.08 4.26 -26.10
C ASP A 153 16.73 3.30 -24.96
N VAL A 154 17.22 2.05 -24.98
CA VAL A 154 16.83 1.03 -24.00
C VAL A 154 17.12 1.47 -22.56
N PRO A 155 18.32 1.98 -22.22
CA PRO A 155 18.62 2.39 -20.85
C PRO A 155 17.62 3.40 -20.30
N HIS A 156 17.30 4.43 -21.10
CA HIS A 156 16.35 5.45 -20.70
C HIS A 156 14.92 4.90 -20.56
N LYS A 157 14.42 4.20 -21.57
CA LYS A 157 13.04 3.67 -21.58
C LYS A 157 12.81 2.66 -20.46
N MET A 158 13.78 1.78 -20.22
CA MET A 158 13.72 0.77 -19.17
C MET A 158 13.78 1.41 -17.77
N SER A 159 14.66 2.40 -17.57
CA SER A 159 14.77 3.13 -16.30
C SER A 159 13.44 3.82 -15.91
N VAL A 160 12.82 4.52 -16.87
CA VAL A 160 11.53 5.20 -16.63
C VAL A 160 10.42 4.20 -16.31
N GLN A 161 10.34 3.08 -17.03
CA GLN A 161 9.31 2.07 -16.83
C GLN A 161 9.47 1.37 -15.47
N LEU A 162 10.70 0.94 -15.13
CA LEU A 162 10.99 0.31 -13.85
C LEU A 162 10.73 1.27 -12.69
N LYS A 163 11.22 2.52 -12.77
CA LYS A 163 10.98 3.52 -11.73
C LYS A 163 9.49 3.74 -11.48
N ARG A 164 8.69 3.93 -12.53
CA ARG A 164 7.24 4.11 -12.40
C ARG A 164 6.57 2.89 -11.76
N SER A 165 6.92 1.68 -12.21
CA SER A 165 6.36 0.43 -11.70
C SER A 165 6.68 0.22 -10.21
N PHE A 166 7.94 0.40 -9.82
CA PHE A 166 8.38 0.22 -8.44
C PHE A 166 7.82 1.29 -7.50
N VAL A 167 7.79 2.56 -7.92
CA VAL A 167 7.16 3.65 -7.15
C VAL A 167 5.69 3.32 -6.90
N ALA A 168 4.92 3.03 -7.96
CA ALA A 168 3.50 2.74 -7.86
C ALA A 168 3.21 1.54 -6.93
N THR A 169 3.96 0.44 -7.12
CA THR A 169 3.82 -0.78 -6.32
C THR A 169 4.13 -0.52 -4.84
N ARG A 170 5.26 0.14 -4.55
CA ARG A 170 5.66 0.44 -3.18
C ARG A 170 4.65 1.36 -2.50
N THR A 171 4.24 2.44 -3.18
CA THR A 171 3.25 3.39 -2.67
C THR A 171 1.93 2.70 -2.37
N PHE A 172 1.43 1.83 -3.27
CA PHE A 172 0.20 1.06 -3.05
C PHE A 172 0.30 0.15 -1.80
N SER A 173 1.40 -0.60 -1.67
CA SER A 173 1.62 -1.47 -0.51
C SER A 173 1.68 -0.68 0.80
N GLN A 174 2.40 0.45 0.81
CA GLN A 174 2.50 1.33 1.97
C GLN A 174 1.17 1.99 2.33
N ALA A 175 0.43 2.46 1.32
CA ALA A 175 -0.88 3.07 1.47
C ALA A 175 -1.89 2.14 2.17
N LEU A 176 -1.92 0.85 1.81
CA LEU A 176 -2.79 -0.12 2.48
C LEU A 176 -2.42 -0.35 3.96
N ASN A 177 -1.13 -0.34 4.29
CA ASN A 177 -0.69 -0.44 5.69
C ASN A 177 -1.09 0.80 6.49
N VAL A 178 -0.85 2.00 5.93
CA VAL A 178 -1.26 3.27 6.56
C VAL A 178 -2.78 3.32 6.76
N ALA A 179 -3.57 2.91 5.75
CA ALA A 179 -5.02 2.85 5.87
C ALA A 179 -5.49 1.89 6.97
N SER A 180 -4.84 0.73 7.11
CA SER A 180 -5.09 -0.20 8.21
C SER A 180 -4.81 0.42 9.58
N ASP A 181 -3.71 1.14 9.71
CA ASP A 181 -3.32 1.82 10.95
C ASP A 181 -4.27 2.96 11.30
N VAL A 182 -4.68 3.77 10.32
CA VAL A 182 -5.67 4.85 10.47
C VAL A 182 -6.98 4.28 11.01
N VAL A 183 -7.54 3.26 10.37
CA VAL A 183 -8.79 2.61 10.80
C VAL A 183 -8.66 1.98 12.19
N SER A 184 -7.51 1.35 12.47
CA SER A 184 -7.25 0.74 13.77
C SER A 184 -7.10 1.77 14.90
N ASN A 185 -6.66 2.99 14.58
CA ASN A 185 -6.61 4.10 15.53
C ASN A 185 -7.98 4.76 15.74
N MET A 186 -8.86 4.80 14.73
CA MET A 186 -10.23 5.30 14.89
C MET A 186 -11.03 4.50 15.93
N VAL A 187 -10.75 3.21 16.11
CA VAL A 187 -11.37 2.35 17.14
C VAL A 187 -11.14 2.88 18.56
N LYS A 188 -10.08 3.67 18.78
CA LYS A 188 -9.69 4.19 20.10
C LYS A 188 -10.41 5.50 20.45
N ILE A 189 -11.16 6.08 19.51
CA ILE A 189 -11.92 7.31 19.74
C ILE A 189 -13.11 6.98 20.63
N ASN A 190 -13.16 7.60 21.81
CA ASN A 190 -14.28 7.44 22.73
C ASN A 190 -15.46 8.32 22.30
N PRO A 191 -16.72 7.85 22.46
CA PRO A 191 -17.89 8.69 22.27
C PRO A 191 -17.90 9.83 23.31
N SER A 192 -18.38 11.00 22.90
CA SER A 192 -18.59 12.13 23.81
C SER A 192 -19.74 11.85 24.79
N SER A 193 -19.79 12.59 25.90
CA SER A 193 -20.91 12.53 26.85
C SER A 193 -22.26 12.85 26.19
N ASP A 194 -22.26 13.76 25.21
CA ASP A 194 -23.47 14.14 24.48
C ASP A 194 -23.94 13.03 23.53
N CYS A 195 -23.00 12.32 22.89
CA CYS A 195 -23.30 11.12 22.12
C CYS A 195 -23.93 10.06 23.03
N VAL A 196 -23.33 9.75 24.19
CA VAL A 196 -23.86 8.76 25.13
C VAL A 196 -25.27 9.14 25.60
N ARG A 197 -25.51 10.43 25.89
CA ARG A 197 -26.84 10.93 26.23
C ARG A 197 -27.85 10.71 25.09
N ALA A 198 -27.47 11.04 23.87
CA ALA A 198 -28.32 10.88 22.69
C ALA A 198 -28.62 9.41 22.38
N LEU A 199 -27.61 8.53 22.50
CA LEU A 199 -27.77 7.07 22.36
C LEU A 199 -28.77 6.55 23.40
N THR A 200 -28.55 6.87 24.68
CA THR A 200 -29.44 6.44 25.78
C THR A 200 -30.87 6.90 25.56
N LYS A 201 -31.06 8.15 25.11
CA LYS A 201 -32.37 8.69 24.76
C LYS A 201 -33.04 7.93 23.61
N MET A 202 -32.25 7.48 22.65
CA MET A 202 -32.71 6.76 21.47
C MET A 202 -33.04 5.29 21.76
N THR A 203 -32.23 4.60 22.56
CA THR A 203 -32.32 3.13 22.74
C THR A 203 -32.93 2.71 24.07
N GLY A 204 -32.75 3.49 25.15
CA GLY A 204 -33.13 3.10 26.50
C GLY A 204 -34.40 3.76 27.04
N CYS A 205 -34.69 5.01 26.66
CA CYS A 205 -35.75 5.78 27.32
C CYS A 205 -37.18 5.32 27.03
N SER A 206 -37.42 4.58 25.94
CA SER A 206 -38.73 3.97 25.68
C SER A 206 -39.10 2.94 26.76
N ALA A 207 -38.12 2.16 27.24
CA ALA A 207 -38.32 1.23 28.35
C ALA A 207 -38.69 1.96 29.65
N CYS A 208 -38.07 3.11 29.92
CA CYS A 208 -38.41 3.96 31.07
C CYS A 208 -39.82 4.55 30.99
N GLN A 209 -40.40 4.65 29.79
CA GLN A 209 -41.77 5.10 29.56
C GLN A 209 -42.79 3.94 29.53
N GLY A 210 -42.35 2.70 29.83
CA GLY A 210 -43.20 1.51 29.81
C GLY A 210 -43.38 0.87 28.43
N LEU A 211 -42.54 1.25 27.45
CA LEU A 211 -42.57 0.76 26.06
C LEU A 211 -41.24 0.08 25.68
N PRO A 212 -40.82 -1.01 26.34
CA PRO A 212 -39.49 -1.60 26.14
C PRO A 212 -39.24 -2.15 24.72
N GLU A 213 -40.28 -2.57 24.01
CA GLU A 213 -40.17 -3.11 22.64
C GLU A 213 -40.16 -2.01 21.56
N LEU A 214 -40.39 -0.75 21.93
CA LEU A 214 -40.45 0.35 20.98
C LEU A 214 -39.03 0.73 20.52
N LYS A 215 -38.77 0.52 19.22
CA LYS A 215 -37.51 0.88 18.57
C LYS A 215 -37.53 2.32 18.06
N ALA A 216 -36.34 2.93 18.01
CA ALA A 216 -36.16 4.24 17.42
C ALA A 216 -36.49 4.26 15.91
N CYS A 217 -37.08 5.36 15.45
CA CYS A 217 -37.30 5.61 14.03
C CYS A 217 -35.96 5.63 13.27
N SER A 218 -35.95 5.14 12.03
CA SER A 218 -34.72 5.08 11.20
C SER A 218 -34.00 6.43 11.09
N ASN A 219 -34.71 7.50 10.75
CA ASN A 219 -34.11 8.83 10.62
C ASN A 219 -33.58 9.38 11.96
N TYR A 220 -34.25 9.08 13.06
CA TYR A 220 -33.76 9.48 14.39
C TYR A 220 -32.46 8.73 14.72
N CYS A 221 -32.41 7.43 14.42
CA CYS A 221 -31.22 6.61 14.57
C CYS A 221 -30.04 7.15 13.75
N ILE A 222 -30.24 7.38 12.46
CA ILE A 222 -29.20 7.91 11.56
C ILE A 222 -28.67 9.25 12.07
N ASN A 223 -29.54 10.16 12.53
CA ASN A 223 -29.12 11.47 13.04
C ASN A 223 -28.29 11.37 14.33
N VAL A 224 -28.69 10.50 15.27
CA VAL A 224 -27.90 10.25 16.49
C VAL A 224 -26.55 9.64 16.14
N MET A 225 -26.53 8.64 15.25
CA MET A 225 -25.29 7.98 14.83
C MET A 225 -24.34 8.94 14.10
N LYS A 226 -24.85 9.83 13.24
CA LYS A 226 -24.05 10.88 12.59
C LYS A 226 -23.40 11.82 13.60
N GLY A 227 -24.12 12.24 14.63
CA GLY A 227 -23.57 13.06 15.70
C GLY A 227 -22.50 12.33 16.52
N CYS A 228 -22.75 11.06 16.83
CA CYS A 228 -21.80 10.20 17.56
C CYS A 228 -20.52 9.88 16.78
N LEU A 229 -20.62 9.77 15.46
CA LEU A 229 -19.51 9.44 14.55
C LEU A 229 -18.93 10.68 13.86
N ALA A 230 -19.17 11.88 14.39
CA ALA A 230 -18.74 13.13 13.74
C ALA A 230 -17.22 13.17 13.46
N TYR A 231 -16.40 12.77 14.44
CA TYR A 231 -14.94 12.72 14.29
C TYR A 231 -14.48 11.71 13.23
N GLN A 232 -15.14 10.56 13.14
CA GLN A 232 -14.87 9.59 12.07
C GLN A 232 -15.34 10.13 10.71
N GLY A 233 -16.46 10.86 10.69
CA GLY A 233 -17.03 11.49 9.50
C GLY A 233 -16.16 12.59 8.90
N GLU A 234 -15.30 13.25 9.68
CA GLU A 234 -14.32 14.21 9.15
C GLU A 234 -13.38 13.57 8.12
N LEU A 235 -13.08 12.28 8.28
CA LEU A 235 -12.20 11.53 7.38
C LEU A 235 -12.93 10.97 6.14
N ASP A 236 -14.24 11.12 6.02
CA ASP A 236 -15.02 10.53 4.92
C ASP A 236 -14.54 11.00 3.54
N THR A 237 -14.32 12.32 3.38
CA THR A 237 -13.87 12.89 2.11
C THR A 237 -12.45 12.42 1.76
N ASP A 238 -11.52 12.50 2.72
CA ASP A 238 -10.14 12.06 2.51
C ASP A 238 -10.04 10.55 2.26
N TRP A 239 -10.90 9.76 2.92
CA TRP A 239 -10.96 8.32 2.73
C TRP A 239 -11.47 7.94 1.34
N ASN A 240 -12.52 8.61 0.85
CA ASN A 240 -13.03 8.38 -0.50
C ASN A 240 -11.98 8.77 -1.56
N ASN A 241 -11.35 9.94 -1.41
CA ASN A 241 -10.24 10.35 -2.27
C ASN A 241 -9.08 9.33 -2.25
N PHE A 242 -8.72 8.83 -1.07
CA PHE A 242 -7.73 7.77 -0.91
C PHE A 242 -8.12 6.51 -1.69
N VAL A 243 -9.36 6.03 -1.55
CA VAL A 243 -9.84 4.83 -2.24
C VAL A 243 -9.79 5.02 -3.76
N ASP A 244 -10.20 6.17 -4.27
CA ASP A 244 -10.16 6.49 -5.70
C ASP A 244 -8.73 6.51 -6.26
N GLU A 245 -7.80 7.15 -5.54
CA GLU A 245 -6.37 7.16 -5.91
C GLU A 245 -5.77 5.75 -5.88
N GLN A 246 -6.10 4.93 -4.88
CA GLN A 246 -5.66 3.53 -4.83
C GLN A 246 -6.20 2.71 -6.00
N MET A 247 -7.46 2.93 -6.40
CA MET A 247 -8.04 2.28 -7.57
C MET A 247 -7.34 2.74 -8.86
N SER A 248 -7.01 4.02 -8.99
CA SER A 248 -6.23 4.51 -10.14
C SER A 248 -4.89 3.81 -10.25
N VAL A 249 -4.13 3.69 -9.15
CA VAL A 249 -2.85 2.94 -9.10
C VAL A 249 -3.04 1.47 -9.53
N LEU A 250 -4.18 0.87 -9.18
CA LEU A 250 -4.56 -0.50 -9.56
C LEU A 250 -5.13 -0.65 -10.97
N GLU A 251 -5.44 0.42 -11.70
CA GLU A 251 -5.74 0.42 -13.15
C GLU A 251 -4.49 0.51 -14.02
N TYR A 252 -3.33 0.74 -13.39
CA TYR A 252 -2.01 0.53 -13.96
C TYR A 252 -1.39 -0.89 -13.79
N PRO A 253 -2.09 -2.01 -13.52
CA PRO A 253 -1.48 -3.31 -13.22
C PRO A 253 -0.90 -3.94 -14.49
N LYS A 254 -1.21 -3.38 -15.66
CA LYS A 254 -0.49 -3.60 -16.91
C LYS A 254 0.94 -3.04 -16.88
N LEU A 255 1.41 -2.39 -15.81
CA LEU A 255 2.81 -2.00 -15.65
C LEU A 255 3.63 -3.05 -14.90
N ILE A 256 3.13 -3.71 -13.85
CA ILE A 256 3.99 -4.57 -13.01
C ILE A 256 4.38 -5.85 -13.76
N LEU A 257 3.39 -6.67 -14.14
CA LEU A 257 3.64 -7.92 -14.87
C LEU A 257 4.29 -7.68 -16.24
N PHE A 258 3.84 -6.66 -16.98
CA PHE A 258 4.46 -6.33 -18.26
C PHE A 258 5.88 -5.77 -18.11
N SER A 259 6.18 -4.96 -17.08
CA SER A 259 7.55 -4.45 -16.91
C SER A 259 8.49 -5.61 -16.64
N PHE A 260 8.16 -6.53 -15.74
CA PHE A 260 9.05 -7.67 -15.43
C PHE A 260 9.20 -8.66 -16.59
N ILE A 261 8.11 -8.99 -17.29
CA ILE A 261 8.20 -9.84 -18.49
C ILE A 261 9.02 -9.14 -19.58
N LYS A 262 8.84 -7.83 -19.76
CA LYS A 262 9.52 -7.06 -20.81
C LYS A 262 10.98 -6.75 -20.49
N VAL A 263 11.37 -6.65 -19.22
CA VAL A 263 12.75 -6.39 -18.79
C VAL A 263 13.71 -7.43 -19.36
N HIS A 264 13.39 -8.71 -19.20
CA HIS A 264 14.22 -9.82 -19.68
C HIS A 264 14.41 -9.77 -21.20
N PHE A 265 13.31 -9.66 -21.95
CA PHE A 265 13.35 -9.57 -23.41
C PHE A 265 14.05 -8.30 -23.91
N THR A 266 13.84 -7.17 -23.23
CA THR A 266 14.42 -5.89 -23.63
C THR A 266 15.93 -5.87 -23.41
N LEU A 267 16.41 -6.39 -22.26
CA LEU A 267 17.83 -6.53 -22.00
C LEU A 267 18.49 -7.50 -22.99
N MET A 268 17.86 -8.64 -23.25
CA MET A 268 18.38 -9.60 -24.23
C MET A 268 18.49 -8.97 -25.63
N ASN A 269 17.47 -8.24 -26.08
CA ASN A 269 17.50 -7.55 -27.37
C ASN A 269 18.53 -6.41 -27.41
N ALA A 270 18.74 -5.68 -26.30
CA ALA A 270 19.75 -4.64 -26.23
C ALA A 270 21.17 -5.22 -26.32
N ILE A 271 21.41 -6.34 -25.63
CA ILE A 271 22.68 -7.07 -25.67
C ILE A 271 22.92 -7.63 -27.08
N ILE A 272 21.91 -8.26 -27.70
CA ILE A 272 22.00 -8.73 -29.08
C ILE A 272 22.28 -7.56 -30.03
N GLY A 273 21.52 -6.47 -29.92
CA GLY A 273 21.70 -5.28 -30.77
C GLY A 273 23.10 -4.68 -30.67
N PHE A 274 23.66 -4.62 -29.47
CA PHE A 274 25.04 -4.18 -29.27
C PHE A 274 26.05 -5.15 -29.89
N MET A 275 25.86 -6.46 -29.74
CA MET A 275 26.73 -7.45 -30.38
C MET A 275 26.65 -7.40 -31.92
N THR A 276 25.48 -7.15 -32.49
CA THR A 276 25.28 -7.11 -33.96
C THR A 276 25.61 -5.77 -34.62
N SER A 277 25.74 -4.68 -33.85
CA SER A 277 26.13 -3.37 -34.39
C SER A 277 27.64 -3.20 -34.56
N HIS A 278 28.39 -4.26 -34.25
CA HIS A 278 29.85 -4.36 -34.39
C HIS A 278 30.29 -5.27 -35.56
N ASP A 279 29.36 -5.76 -36.38
CA ASP A 279 29.60 -6.32 -37.72
C ASP A 279 29.33 -5.26 -38.81
#